data_AF-X1QJ51-F1
#
_entry.id   AF-X1QJ51-F1
#
_cell.length_a   1.000
_cell.length_b   1.000
_cell.length_c   1.000
_cell.angle_alpha   90.00
_cell.angle_beta   90.00
_cell.angle_gamma   90.00
#
_symmetry.space_group_name_H-M   'P 1'
#
loop_
_entity.id
_entity.type
_entity.pdbx_description
1 polymer ?
#
loop_
_entity_poly.entity_id
_entity_poly.type
_entity_poly.pdbx_seq_one_letter_code
_entity_poly.pdbx_strand_id
1 'polypeptide(L)'
;RCRGMKIARVELDSIPLDIYFASPETFATLLLIRTGSVESNIRLATRAKKRGWRLAASGGGLLNERGERIAGDSEESIYEALGVPYQEPWERG
;
A
#
# COMPACT_ATOMS: atom_id res chain seq x y z
N ARG A 1 -15.43 20.17 2.51
CA ARG A 1 -14.64 18.97 2.87
C ARG A 1 -13.75 18.62 1.67
N CYS A 2 -12.58 19.27 1.55
CA CYS A 2 -11.69 19.03 0.42
C CYS A 2 -11.19 17.59 0.49
N ARG A 3 -11.50 16.76 -0.52
CA ARG A 3 -10.75 15.52 -0.72
C ARG A 3 -9.35 15.98 -1.11
N GLY A 4 -8.44 16.04 -0.12
CA GLY A 4 -7.09 16.56 -0.30
C GLY A 4 -6.36 15.87 -1.46
N MET A 5 -5.42 16.58 -2.07
CA MET A 5 -4.53 16.03 -3.10
C MET A 5 -3.91 14.72 -2.59
N LYS A 6 -4.08 13.64 -3.36
CA LYS A 6 -3.49 12.32 -3.05
C LYS A 6 -2.09 12.15 -3.63
N ILE A 7 -1.84 12.81 -4.76
CA ILE A 7 -0.57 12.83 -5.46
C ILE A 7 -0.37 14.21 -6.07
N ALA A 8 0.84 14.75 -5.98
CA ALA A 8 1.32 15.84 -6.82
C ALA A 8 2.35 15.26 -7.79
N ARG A 9 2.22 15.61 -9.06
CA ARG A 9 3.24 15.32 -10.06
C ARG A 9 3.86 16.64 -10.48
N VAL A 10 5.16 16.77 -10.27
CA VAL A 10 5.90 17.98 -10.58
C VAL A 10 7.16 17.61 -11.33
N GLU A 11 7.66 18.53 -12.14
CA GLU A 11 8.95 18.40 -12.79
C GLU A 11 9.90 19.40 -12.13
N LEU A 12 11.05 18.90 -11.67
CA LEU A 12 12.12 19.73 -11.11
C LEU A 12 13.38 19.45 -11.91
N ASP A 13 13.89 20.47 -12.61
CA ASP A 13 15.09 20.35 -13.46
C ASP A 13 15.01 19.18 -14.45
N SER A 14 13.87 19.03 -15.12
CA SER A 14 13.57 17.92 -16.06
C SER A 14 13.55 16.52 -15.44
N ILE A 15 13.50 16.43 -14.10
CA ILE A 15 13.30 15.18 -13.37
C ILE A 15 11.82 15.08 -12.97
N PRO A 16 11.10 14.04 -13.40
CA PRO A 16 9.73 13.82 -12.96
C PRO A 16 9.70 13.36 -11.51
N LEU A 17 8.93 14.05 -10.68
CA LEU A 17 8.72 13.75 -9.26
C LEU A 17 7.26 13.42 -9.00
N ASP A 18 7.02 12.24 -8.43
CA ASP A 18 5.72 11.83 -7.89
C ASP A 18 5.74 11.98 -6.35
N ILE A 19 4.98 12.93 -5.82
CA ILE A 19 4.85 13.19 -4.39
C ILE A 19 3.51 12.65 -3.91
N TYR A 20 3.53 11.69 -2.99
CA TYR A 20 2.32 11.10 -2.40
C TYR A 20 2.04 11.71 -1.03
N PHE A 21 0.78 12.11 -0.81
CA PHE A 21 0.33 12.62 0.48
C PHE A 21 -0.36 11.52 1.26
N ALA A 22 0.04 11.34 2.51
CA ALA A 22 -0.50 10.34 3.42
C ALA A 22 -1.03 10.99 4.70
N SER A 23 -2.11 10.43 5.24
CA SER A 23 -2.44 10.60 6.65
C SER A 23 -1.78 9.49 7.46
N PRO A 24 -1.71 9.58 8.80
CA PRO A 24 -1.16 8.51 9.62
C PRO A 24 -1.79 7.14 9.32
N GLU A 25 -3.10 7.11 9.03
CA GLU A 25 -3.84 5.87 8.74
C GLU A 25 -3.53 5.28 7.37
N THR A 26 -3.06 6.09 6.41
CA THR A 26 -2.75 5.62 5.04
C THR A 26 -1.28 5.42 4.78
N PHE A 27 -0.42 5.92 5.66
CA PHE A 27 1.03 5.98 5.48
C PHE A 27 1.65 4.60 5.25
N ALA A 28 1.43 3.64 6.14
CA ALA A 28 2.09 2.33 6.06
C ALA A 28 1.72 1.56 4.78
N THR A 29 0.47 1.63 4.34
CA THR A 29 0.05 0.95 3.11
C THR A 29 0.58 1.66 1.86
N LEU A 30 0.64 3.00 1.86
CA LEU A 30 1.28 3.73 0.76
C LEU A 30 2.77 3.42 0.68
N LEU A 31 3.46 3.39 1.82
CA LEU A 31 4.88 3.05 1.91
C LEU A 31 5.13 1.65 1.35
N LEU A 32 4.37 0.65 1.81
CA LEU A 32 4.48 -0.73 1.31
C LEU A 32 4.41 -0.81 -0.20
N ILE A 33 3.42 -0.13 -0.79
CA ILE A 33 3.12 -0.24 -2.21
C ILE A 33 4.12 0.57 -3.06
N ARG A 34 4.62 1.70 -2.55
CA ARG A 34 5.57 2.56 -3.26
C ARG A 34 7.01 2.09 -3.15
N THR A 35 7.34 1.33 -2.11
CA THR A 35 8.65 0.72 -1.93
C THR A 35 8.75 -0.66 -2.60
N GLY A 36 7.65 -1.41 -2.65
CA GLY A 36 7.63 -2.74 -3.28
C GLY A 36 7.65 -2.70 -4.80
N SER A 37 8.24 -3.72 -5.42
CA SER A 37 8.15 -3.93 -6.86
C SER A 37 6.71 -4.19 -7.31
N VAL A 38 6.48 -4.12 -8.63
CA VAL A 38 5.20 -4.52 -9.23
C VAL A 38 4.88 -5.99 -8.89
N GLU A 39 5.89 -6.86 -8.89
CA GLU A 39 5.72 -8.29 -8.59
C GLU A 39 5.33 -8.52 -7.14
N SER A 40 6.03 -7.89 -6.18
CA SER A 40 5.69 -7.95 -4.76
C SER A 40 4.25 -7.49 -4.51
N ASN A 41 3.85 -6.37 -5.13
CA ASN A 41 2.49 -5.85 -5.04
C ASN A 41 1.44 -6.82 -5.59
N ILE A 42 1.70 -7.42 -6.77
CA ILE A 42 0.82 -8.43 -7.36
C ILE A 42 0.70 -9.64 -6.45
N ARG A 43 1.81 -10.12 -5.87
CA ARG A 43 1.84 -11.26 -4.97
C ARG A 43 0.99 -11.02 -3.71
N LEU A 44 1.15 -9.88 -3.04
CA LEU A 44 0.37 -9.53 -1.84
C LEU A 44 -1.11 -9.32 -2.19
N ALA A 45 -1.43 -8.61 -3.28
CA ALA A 45 -2.79 -8.43 -3.74
C ALA A 45 -3.48 -9.75 -4.14
N THR A 46 -2.73 -10.68 -4.74
CA THR A 46 -3.23 -12.01 -5.10
C THR A 46 -3.56 -12.82 -3.85
N ARG A 47 -2.72 -12.74 -2.81
CA ARG A 47 -2.98 -13.38 -1.51
C ARG A 47 -4.23 -12.80 -0.84
N ALA A 48 -4.40 -11.48 -0.87
CA ALA A 48 -5.61 -10.82 -0.39
C ALA A 48 -6.85 -11.32 -1.15
N LYS A 49 -6.79 -11.32 -2.49
CA LYS A 49 -7.90 -11.73 -3.35
C LYS A 49 -8.33 -13.18 -3.14
N LYS A 50 -7.40 -14.09 -2.87
CA LYS A 50 -7.70 -15.49 -2.50
C LYS A 50 -8.56 -15.63 -1.24
N ARG A 51 -8.61 -14.59 -0.40
CA ARG A 51 -9.42 -14.51 0.83
C ARG A 51 -10.66 -13.61 0.67
N GLY A 52 -10.96 -13.17 -0.56
CA GLY A 52 -12.00 -12.18 -0.82
C GLY A 52 -11.62 -10.74 -0.43
N TRP A 53 -10.37 -10.51 -0.03
CA TRP A 53 -9.91 -9.22 0.45
C TRP A 53 -9.28 -8.38 -0.66
N ARG A 54 -9.12 -7.09 -0.39
CA ARG A 54 -8.48 -6.11 -1.29
C ARG A 54 -7.42 -5.32 -0.56
N LEU A 55 -6.18 -5.38 -1.06
CA LEU A 55 -5.12 -4.45 -0.66
C LEU A 55 -5.32 -3.12 -1.41
N ALA A 56 -5.57 -2.03 -0.69
CA ALA A 56 -5.93 -0.75 -1.29
C ALA A 56 -4.68 0.07 -1.68
N ALA A 57 -4.40 0.15 -2.98
CA ALA A 57 -3.29 0.95 -3.56
C ALA A 57 -3.33 2.45 -3.22
N SER A 58 -4.48 2.96 -2.79
CA SER A 58 -4.62 4.33 -2.31
C SER A 58 -4.19 4.54 -0.86
N GLY A 59 -3.65 3.52 -0.20
CA GLY A 59 -3.25 3.56 1.20
C GLY A 59 -4.29 3.09 2.21
N GLY A 60 -5.46 2.62 1.76
CA GLY A 60 -6.59 2.32 2.66
C GLY A 60 -6.42 1.06 3.53
N GLY A 61 -5.26 0.42 3.53
CA GLY A 61 -5.03 -0.86 4.20
C GLY A 61 -5.51 -2.07 3.42
N LEU A 62 -5.59 -3.19 4.15
CA LEU A 62 -6.16 -4.44 3.70
C LEU A 62 -7.64 -4.46 4.09
N LEU A 63 -8.52 -4.60 3.11
CA LEU A 63 -9.97 -4.51 3.28
C LEU A 63 -10.62 -5.86 3.05
N ASN A 64 -11.60 -6.26 3.87
CA ASN A 64 -12.38 -7.46 3.61
C ASN A 64 -13.47 -7.24 2.53
N GLU A 65 -14.26 -8.28 2.26
CA GLU A 65 -15.37 -8.26 1.27
C GLU A 65 -16.44 -7.21 1.60
N ARG A 66 -16.59 -6.84 2.88
CA ARG A 66 -17.53 -5.81 3.35
C ARG A 66 -16.96 -4.40 3.29
N GLY A 67 -15.69 -4.25 2.91
CA GLY A 67 -14.98 -2.97 2.88
C GLY A 67 -14.44 -2.53 4.25
N GLU A 68 -14.43 -3.40 5.25
CA GLU A 68 -13.89 -3.12 6.58
C GLU A 68 -12.36 -3.31 6.57
N ARG A 69 -11.64 -2.42 7.26
CA ARG A 69 -10.17 -2.47 7.34
C ARG A 69 -9.73 -3.54 8.34
N ILE A 70 -8.97 -4.51 7.83
CA ILE A 70 -8.42 -5.66 8.57
C ILE A 70 -6.99 -5.39 9.03
N ALA A 71 -6.21 -4.65 8.23
CA ALA A 71 -4.81 -4.32 8.55
C ALA A 71 -4.35 -3.04 7.81
N GLY A 72 -3.15 -2.59 8.14
CA GLY A 72 -2.48 -1.47 7.47
C GLY A 72 -2.00 -0.36 8.40
N ASP A 73 -1.96 -0.58 9.71
CA ASP A 73 -1.35 0.35 10.68
C ASP A 73 0.18 0.26 10.65
N SER A 74 0.72 -0.86 10.16
CA SER A 74 2.11 -1.06 9.79
C SER A 74 2.22 -1.93 8.54
N GLU A 75 3.40 -2.00 7.92
CA GLU A 75 3.64 -2.92 6.81
C GLU A 75 3.49 -4.38 7.29
N GLU A 76 4.10 -4.72 8.43
CA GLU A 76 4.07 -6.02 9.10
C GLU A 76 2.63 -6.50 9.34
N SER A 77 1.74 -5.60 9.78
CA SER A 77 0.32 -5.95 10.01
C SER A 77 -0.35 -6.51 8.75
N ILE A 78 0.04 -6.05 7.56
CA ILE A 78 -0.48 -6.54 6.28
C ILE A 78 0.10 -7.91 5.98
N TYR A 79 1.41 -8.10 6.18
CA TYR A 79 2.07 -9.40 5.99
C TYR A 79 1.48 -10.48 6.92
N GLU A 80 1.32 -10.16 8.20
CA GLU A 80 0.72 -11.02 9.21
C GLU A 80 -0.72 -11.39 8.83
N ALA A 81 -1.56 -10.40 8.51
CA ALA A 81 -2.93 -10.64 8.09
C ALA A 81 -3.01 -11.53 6.83
N LEU A 82 -2.07 -11.39 5.90
CA LEU A 82 -1.97 -12.22 4.69
C LEU A 82 -1.34 -13.60 4.93
N GLY A 83 -0.82 -13.86 6.13
CA GLY A 83 -0.19 -15.13 6.53
C GLY A 83 1.10 -15.39 5.77
N VAL A 84 1.92 -14.36 5.59
CA VAL A 84 3.24 -14.45 4.96
C VAL A 84 4.29 -13.79 5.86
N PRO A 85 5.55 -14.29 5.87
CA PRO A 85 6.62 -13.64 6.62
C PRO A 85 6.84 -12.20 6.14
N TYR A 86 7.09 -11.28 7.07
CA TYR A 86 7.50 -9.92 6.73
C TYR A 86 8.77 -9.95 5.88
N GLN A 87 8.86 -8.98 4.97
CA GLN A 87 10.03 -8.78 4.13
C GLN A 87 10.43 -7.31 4.20
N GLU A 88 11.71 -7.08 4.45
CA GLU A 88 12.32 -5.77 4.37
C GLU A 88 12.24 -5.22 2.93
N PRO A 89 12.27 -3.89 2.72
CA PRO A 89 12.23 -3.28 1.40
C PRO A 89 13.11 -3.94 0.33
N TRP A 90 14.35 -4.28 0.68
CA TRP A 90 15.33 -4.89 -0.24
C TRP A 90 15.09 -6.39 -0.53
N GLU A 91 14.16 -7.03 0.17
CA GLU A 91 13.78 -8.44 -0.02
C GLU A 91 12.50 -8.59 -0.87
N ARG A 92 11.84 -7.46 -1.20
CA ARG A 92 10.57 -7.39 -1.94
C ARG A 92 10.81 -7.38 -3.45
N GLY A 93 11.46 -8.43 -3.94
CA GLY A 93 11.65 -8.72 -5.37
C GLY A 93 10.38 -8.52 -6.19
#